data_AF-A0A969EWI7-F1
#
_entry.id   AF-A0A969EWI7-F1
#
_cell.length_a   1.000
_cell.length_b   1.000
_cell.length_c   1.000
_cell.angle_alpha   90.00
_cell.angle_beta   90.00
_cell.angle_gamma   90.00
#
_symmetry.space_group_name_H-M   'P 1'
#
loop_
_entity.id
_entity.type
_entity.pdbx_description
1 polymer ?
#
loop_
_entity_poly.entity_id
_entity_poly.type
_entity_poly.pdbx_seq_one_letter_code
_entity_poly.pdbx_strand_id
1 'polypeptide(L)'
;QGTVAETNEQDNISQVLGVGVIKVAIENTQTPDLLGAGLTASGAVTQLTKGSNVALNYTVRNDGKKGTGSIASDVAVRFYLYRLNAGEANVLNLNDTQRTIALGVTDDDALFLPDINGETTAPAQLVEVILPSASSPFWANNPAGTRYFIGMVSDSGSLIAESDELNNQNVGLGLDSIEITVV
;
A
#
# COMPACT_ATOMS: atom_id res chain seq x y z
N GLN A 1 53.52 35.19 29.51
CA GLN A 1 52.53 34.35 28.82
C GLN A 1 53.25 33.05 28.47
N GLY A 2 52.95 31.97 29.18
CA GLY A 2 53.60 30.68 28.97
C GLY A 2 52.80 29.86 27.97
N THR A 3 53.35 29.63 26.79
CA THR A 3 52.87 28.60 25.87
C THR A 3 53.28 27.24 26.43
N VAL A 4 52.30 26.39 26.76
CA VAL A 4 52.57 25.00 27.12
C VAL A 4 52.90 24.28 25.82
N ALA A 5 54.14 23.82 25.69
CA ALA A 5 54.52 22.90 24.63
C ALA A 5 54.02 21.51 25.03
N GLU A 6 53.05 20.99 24.28
CA GLU A 6 52.57 19.62 24.44
C GLU A 6 53.61 18.70 23.78
N THR A 7 54.11 17.70 24.51
CA THR A 7 55.24 16.85 24.06
C THR A 7 54.85 15.81 23.01
N ASN A 8 53.61 15.86 22.53
CA ASN A 8 52.99 14.84 21.70
C ASN A 8 51.84 15.46 20.90
N GLU A 9 51.99 15.63 19.59
CA GLU A 9 50.90 16.06 18.69
C GLU A 9 50.02 14.89 18.20
N GLN A 10 50.24 13.67 18.71
CA GLN A 10 49.62 12.43 18.23
C GLN A 10 48.52 11.88 19.14
N ASP A 11 48.22 12.50 20.29
CA ASP A 11 47.09 12.13 21.16
C ASP A 11 45.76 12.81 20.80
N ASN A 12 45.77 13.80 19.89
CA ASN A 12 44.56 14.33 19.28
C ASN A 12 44.01 13.45 18.14
N ILE A 13 44.68 12.34 17.80
CA ILE A 13 44.17 11.34 16.88
C ILE A 13 44.06 10.00 17.61
N SER A 14 42.84 9.51 17.77
CA SER A 14 42.57 8.19 18.33
C SER A 14 43.10 7.11 17.38
N GLN A 15 44.39 6.78 17.52
CA GLN A 15 45.00 5.56 16.97
C GLN A 15 45.45 4.67 18.14
N VAL A 16 44.50 4.26 18.97
CA VAL A 16 44.71 3.06 19.79
C VAL A 16 44.00 1.91 19.10
N LEU A 17 44.80 0.90 18.70
CA LEU A 17 44.31 -0.46 18.51
C LEU A 17 43.61 -0.91 19.82
N GLY A 18 42.29 -0.75 19.88
CA GLY A 18 41.48 -1.09 21.04
C GLY A 18 40.77 0.08 21.76
N VAL A 19 40.95 1.34 21.37
CA VAL A 19 40.02 2.41 21.80
C VAL A 19 38.89 2.41 20.80
N GLY A 20 37.78 1.81 21.22
CA GLY A 20 36.59 1.63 20.44
C GLY A 20 36.17 2.96 19.82
N VAL A 21 36.36 3.07 18.50
CA VAL A 21 35.31 3.66 17.69
C VAL A 21 34.08 2.87 18.10
N ILE A 22 33.24 3.45 18.97
CA ILE A 22 31.91 2.91 19.15
C ILE A 22 31.29 3.13 17.78
N LYS A 23 31.34 2.10 16.94
CA LYS A 23 30.39 1.97 15.86
C LYS A 23 29.06 1.92 16.58
N VAL A 24 28.43 3.08 16.74
CA VAL A 24 27.01 3.14 17.00
C VAL A 24 26.41 2.58 15.73
N ALA A 25 26.17 1.27 15.73
CA ALA A 25 25.36 0.67 14.69
C ALA A 25 23.99 1.34 14.85
N ILE A 26 23.63 2.20 13.90
CA ILE A 26 22.26 2.67 13.81
C ILE A 26 21.47 1.52 13.18
N GLU A 27 21.09 0.58 14.01
CA GLU A 27 20.23 -0.54 13.63
C GLU A 27 18.78 -0.05 13.56
N ASN A 28 17.97 -0.60 12.65
CA ASN A 28 16.52 -0.35 12.53
C ASN A 28 16.08 1.05 12.07
N THR A 29 16.85 1.74 11.20
CA THR A 29 16.35 2.94 10.50
C THR A 29 15.49 2.65 9.26
N GLN A 30 15.38 1.38 8.89
CA GLN A 30 14.60 0.95 7.74
C GLN A 30 13.12 0.85 8.12
N THR A 31 12.24 1.27 7.22
CA THR A 31 10.78 1.18 7.33
C THR A 31 10.23 0.36 6.15
N PRO A 32 9.04 -0.25 6.31
CA PRO A 32 8.23 -0.72 5.19
C PRO A 32 7.75 0.43 4.30
N ASP A 33 7.29 0.09 3.09
CA ASP A 33 6.67 0.99 2.11
C ASP A 33 5.70 0.18 1.23
N LEU A 34 4.44 0.09 1.64
CA LEU A 34 3.43 -0.81 1.12
C LEU A 34 2.57 -0.14 0.06
N LEU A 35 2.57 -0.74 -1.12
CA LEU A 35 1.81 -0.23 -2.25
C LEU A 35 1.12 -1.38 -3.01
N GLY A 36 0.08 -1.05 -3.75
CA GLY A 36 -0.55 -2.02 -4.64
C GLY A 36 0.33 -2.33 -5.86
N ALA A 37 0.50 -3.61 -6.18
CA ALA A 37 1.40 -4.07 -7.24
C ALA A 37 0.69 -4.84 -8.36
N GLY A 38 -0.57 -5.18 -8.15
CA GLY A 38 -1.38 -5.91 -9.10
C GLY A 38 -2.82 -5.98 -8.61
N LEU A 39 -3.77 -5.64 -9.47
CA LEU A 39 -5.19 -5.83 -9.24
C LEU A 39 -5.87 -6.25 -10.53
N THR A 40 -6.63 -7.34 -10.49
CA THR A 40 -7.42 -7.84 -11.63
C THR A 40 -8.72 -8.48 -11.15
N ALA A 41 -9.77 -8.41 -11.97
CA ALA A 41 -10.94 -9.24 -11.77
C ALA A 41 -10.67 -10.66 -12.31
N SER A 42 -10.99 -11.67 -11.52
CA SER A 42 -10.87 -13.07 -11.92
C SER A 42 -11.90 -13.45 -12.97
N GLY A 43 -11.43 -14.12 -14.03
CA GLY A 43 -12.28 -14.62 -15.11
C GLY A 43 -12.45 -13.64 -16.28
N ALA A 44 -12.94 -14.14 -17.41
CA ALA A 44 -13.19 -13.36 -18.62
C ALA A 44 -14.51 -12.55 -18.53
N VAL A 45 -14.73 -11.88 -17.41
CA VAL A 45 -15.98 -11.15 -17.18
C VAL A 45 -15.86 -9.76 -17.77
N THR A 46 -16.50 -9.54 -18.91
CA THR A 46 -16.51 -8.24 -19.60
C THR A 46 -17.53 -7.26 -19.01
N GLN A 47 -18.50 -7.76 -18.24
CA GLN A 47 -19.54 -6.97 -17.56
C GLN A 47 -19.91 -7.60 -16.21
N LEU A 48 -19.88 -6.78 -15.15
CA LEU A 48 -20.26 -7.18 -13.81
C LEU A 48 -21.69 -6.75 -13.51
N THR A 49 -22.46 -7.60 -12.83
CA THR A 49 -23.85 -7.30 -12.49
C THR A 49 -23.92 -6.63 -11.13
N LYS A 50 -24.74 -5.57 -11.00
CA LYS A 50 -24.98 -4.94 -9.68
C LYS A 50 -25.45 -5.98 -8.64
N GLY A 51 -24.86 -5.98 -7.45
CA GLY A 51 -25.18 -6.95 -6.40
C GLY A 51 -24.48 -8.31 -6.53
N SER A 52 -23.70 -8.57 -7.58
CA SER A 52 -23.01 -9.86 -7.73
C SER A 52 -21.71 -9.90 -6.93
N ASN A 53 -21.28 -11.12 -6.61
CA ASN A 53 -19.93 -11.38 -6.16
C ASN A 53 -18.94 -11.14 -7.32
N VAL A 54 -17.76 -10.63 -6.97
CA VAL A 54 -16.65 -10.39 -7.87
C VAL A 54 -15.41 -10.93 -7.18
N ALA A 55 -14.77 -11.90 -7.83
CA ALA A 55 -13.49 -12.40 -7.37
C ALA A 55 -12.37 -11.51 -7.92
N LEU A 56 -11.48 -11.05 -7.06
CA LEU A 56 -10.36 -10.18 -7.39
C LEU A 56 -9.05 -10.89 -7.06
N ASN A 57 -8.10 -10.92 -8.00
CA ASN A 57 -6.72 -11.23 -7.69
C ASN A 57 -5.99 -9.93 -7.38
N TYR A 58 -5.27 -9.90 -6.27
CA TYR A 58 -4.46 -8.75 -5.88
C TYR A 58 -3.08 -9.15 -5.36
N THR A 59 -2.13 -8.23 -5.48
CA THR A 59 -0.79 -8.33 -4.91
C THR A 59 -0.39 -7.00 -4.30
N VAL A 60 0.28 -7.03 -3.15
CA VAL A 60 0.89 -5.88 -2.52
C VAL A 60 2.40 -6.03 -2.59
N ARG A 61 3.10 -4.92 -2.81
CA ARG A 61 4.55 -4.84 -2.80
C ARG A 61 5.00 -3.95 -1.65
N ASN A 62 6.08 -4.36 -1.01
CA ASN A 62 6.83 -3.56 -0.08
C ASN A 62 8.09 -3.05 -0.78
N ASP A 63 8.18 -1.74 -1.06
CA ASP A 63 9.38 -1.08 -1.60
C ASP A 63 10.37 -0.66 -0.49
N GLY A 64 9.94 -0.83 0.77
CA GLY A 64 10.73 -0.57 1.96
C GLY A 64 11.85 -1.58 2.14
N LYS A 65 12.82 -1.23 2.99
CA LYS A 65 13.97 -2.09 3.31
C LYS A 65 13.75 -2.94 4.57
N LYS A 66 12.56 -2.84 5.15
CA LYS A 66 12.11 -3.60 6.30
C LYS A 66 10.80 -4.27 5.93
N GLY A 67 10.68 -5.55 6.23
CA GLY A 67 9.43 -6.30 6.13
C GLY A 67 8.40 -5.80 7.14
N THR A 68 7.19 -6.31 7.03
CA THR A 68 6.07 -5.91 7.91
C THR A 68 6.15 -6.57 9.29
N GLY A 69 7.25 -7.27 9.60
CA GLY A 69 7.42 -8.04 10.82
C GLY A 69 6.71 -9.40 10.77
N SER A 70 6.97 -10.25 11.76
CA SER A 70 6.38 -11.61 11.87
C SER A 70 4.88 -11.64 12.23
N ILE A 71 4.22 -10.47 12.22
CA ILE A 71 2.79 -10.34 12.43
C ILE A 71 2.17 -10.23 11.03
N ALA A 72 1.94 -11.41 10.43
CA ALA A 72 1.17 -11.55 9.20
C ALA A 72 -0.31 -11.10 9.34
N SER A 73 -0.65 -10.47 10.49
CA SER A 73 -1.96 -9.98 10.91
C SER A 73 -2.20 -8.49 10.64
N ASP A 74 -1.27 -7.75 10.05
CA ASP A 74 -1.32 -6.27 10.11
C ASP A 74 -1.49 -5.58 8.74
N VAL A 75 -1.39 -6.30 7.61
CA VAL A 75 -1.58 -5.69 6.27
C VAL A 75 -3.01 -5.90 5.79
N ALA A 76 -3.93 -5.08 6.31
CA ALA A 76 -5.33 -5.10 5.89
C ALA A 76 -5.52 -4.37 4.55
N VAL A 77 -5.88 -5.11 3.49
CA VAL A 77 -6.21 -4.50 2.19
C VAL A 77 -7.71 -4.27 2.10
N ARG A 78 -8.13 -3.01 1.90
CA ARG A 78 -9.53 -2.65 1.73
C ARG A 78 -9.84 -2.31 0.27
N PHE A 79 -10.97 -2.81 -0.20
CA PHE A 79 -11.45 -2.63 -1.57
C PHE A 79 -12.60 -1.64 -1.61
N TYR A 80 -12.59 -0.81 -2.65
CA TYR A 80 -13.58 0.23 -2.88
C TYR A 80 -14.09 0.15 -4.30
N LEU A 81 -15.38 0.38 -4.47
CA LEU A 81 -15.96 0.75 -5.75
C LEU A 81 -16.07 2.26 -5.79
N TYR A 82 -15.55 2.87 -6.86
CA TYR A 82 -15.70 4.28 -7.09
C TYR A 82 -16.07 4.59 -8.53
N ARG A 83 -16.61 5.79 -8.73
CA ARG A 83 -17.04 6.27 -10.05
C ARG A 83 -16.44 7.62 -10.36
N LEU A 84 -16.14 7.80 -11.63
CA LEU A 84 -15.58 9.03 -12.17
C LEU A 84 -16.38 9.48 -13.37
N ASN A 85 -16.52 10.79 -13.52
CA ASN A 85 -17.06 11.40 -14.71
C ASN A 85 -16.12 11.18 -15.90
N ALA A 86 -16.66 11.40 -17.10
CA ALA A 86 -15.87 11.38 -18.32
C ALA A 86 -14.74 12.41 -18.24
N GLY A 87 -13.51 11.97 -18.51
CA GLY A 87 -12.32 12.83 -18.54
C GLY A 87 -11.63 13.09 -17.19
N GLU A 88 -12.21 12.64 -16.06
CA GLU A 88 -11.53 12.73 -14.76
C GLU A 88 -10.32 11.79 -14.69
N ALA A 89 -9.29 12.17 -13.92
CA ALA A 89 -8.16 11.29 -13.66
C ALA A 89 -8.57 10.11 -12.78
N ASN A 90 -7.95 8.95 -12.99
CA ASN A 90 -8.20 7.76 -12.19
C ASN A 90 -7.64 7.93 -10.77
N VAL A 91 -8.43 8.53 -9.87
CA VAL A 91 -8.06 8.82 -8.49
C VAL A 91 -9.18 8.36 -7.57
N LEU A 92 -8.87 7.37 -6.73
CA LEU A 92 -9.67 6.99 -5.58
C LEU A 92 -9.63 8.11 -4.54
N ASN A 93 -10.79 8.71 -4.27
CA ASN A 93 -10.96 9.72 -3.22
C ASN A 93 -11.87 9.17 -2.13
N LEU A 94 -11.28 8.80 -0.99
CA LEU A 94 -12.00 8.24 0.16
C LEU A 94 -12.91 9.26 0.86
N ASN A 95 -12.68 10.55 0.66
CA ASN A 95 -13.53 11.61 1.23
C ASN A 95 -14.79 11.86 0.38
N ASP A 96 -14.86 11.33 -0.84
CA ASP A 96 -16.01 11.45 -1.73
C ASP A 96 -17.00 10.30 -1.51
N THR A 97 -17.76 10.37 -0.42
CA THR A 97 -18.70 9.31 -0.02
C THR A 97 -19.91 9.17 -0.95
N GLN A 98 -20.10 10.10 -1.90
CA GLN A 98 -21.15 9.98 -2.92
C GLN A 98 -20.69 9.18 -4.14
N ARG A 99 -19.38 9.13 -4.38
CA ARG A 99 -18.77 8.45 -5.52
C ARG A 99 -17.86 7.29 -5.13
N THR A 100 -17.68 7.02 -3.85
CA THR A 100 -16.84 5.94 -3.32
C THR A 100 -17.61 5.15 -2.26
N ILE A 101 -17.59 3.82 -2.38
CA ILE A 101 -18.18 2.90 -1.40
C ILE A 101 -17.23 1.75 -1.13
N ALA A 102 -17.08 1.37 0.14
CA ALA A 102 -16.28 0.21 0.53
C ALA A 102 -17.00 -1.09 0.13
N LEU A 103 -16.25 -2.04 -0.42
CA LEU A 103 -16.76 -3.37 -0.81
C LEU A 103 -16.40 -4.46 0.21
N GLY A 104 -15.30 -4.27 0.94
CA GLY A 104 -14.80 -5.23 1.91
C GLY A 104 -13.35 -4.97 2.27
N VAL A 105 -12.86 -5.68 3.29
CA VAL A 105 -11.46 -5.73 3.72
C VAL A 105 -11.05 -7.19 3.73
N THR A 106 -9.78 -7.48 3.40
CA THR A 106 -9.24 -8.82 3.63
C THR A 106 -9.13 -9.06 5.13
N ASP A 107 -9.43 -10.28 5.57
CA ASP A 107 -9.12 -10.67 6.94
C ASP A 107 -7.60 -10.51 7.17
N ASP A 108 -7.27 -10.04 8.36
CA ASP A 108 -5.95 -9.53 8.79
C ASP A 108 -4.77 -10.49 8.50
N ASP A 109 -5.01 -11.79 8.30
CA ASP A 109 -3.99 -12.85 8.31
C ASP A 109 -3.37 -13.24 6.95
N ALA A 110 -3.73 -12.60 5.84
CA ALA A 110 -3.47 -13.19 4.51
C ALA A 110 -2.16 -12.76 3.82
N LEU A 111 -1.43 -11.77 4.34
CA LEU A 111 -0.33 -11.15 3.59
C LEU A 111 0.97 -11.02 4.40
N PHE A 112 1.86 -11.99 4.21
CA PHE A 112 3.21 -11.94 4.78
C PHE A 112 4.22 -11.38 3.78
N LEU A 113 4.88 -10.27 4.14
CA LEU A 113 5.97 -9.65 3.39
C LEU A 113 7.26 -9.73 4.24
N PRO A 114 8.18 -10.66 3.93
CA PRO A 114 9.36 -10.90 4.76
C PRO A 114 10.32 -9.71 4.79
N ASP A 115 11.11 -9.63 5.87
CA ASP A 115 12.31 -8.80 5.92
C ASP A 115 13.30 -9.25 4.83
N ILE A 116 13.35 -8.54 3.71
CA ILE A 116 14.35 -8.72 2.67
C ILE A 116 15.00 -7.36 2.42
N ASN A 117 16.31 -7.36 2.19
CA ASN A 117 17.05 -6.17 1.75
C ASN A 117 16.66 -5.81 0.31
N GLY A 118 15.49 -5.23 0.11
CA GLY A 118 14.99 -4.79 -1.20
C GLY A 118 13.47 -4.98 -1.36
N GLU A 119 12.98 -4.61 -2.55
CA GLU A 119 11.56 -4.73 -2.89
C GLU A 119 11.08 -6.18 -2.79
N THR A 120 9.92 -6.39 -2.17
CA THR A 120 9.27 -7.70 -2.09
C THR A 120 7.82 -7.61 -2.50
N THR A 121 7.36 -8.56 -3.30
CA THR A 121 5.94 -8.68 -3.66
C THR A 121 5.38 -9.93 -3.02
N ALA A 122 4.26 -9.77 -2.32
CA ALA A 122 3.56 -10.89 -1.73
C ALA A 122 2.98 -11.78 -2.84
N PRO A 123 2.79 -13.09 -2.58
CA PRO A 123 2.04 -13.96 -3.49
C PRO A 123 0.66 -13.39 -3.80
N ALA A 124 0.19 -13.58 -5.03
CA ALA A 124 -1.14 -13.18 -5.43
C ALA A 124 -2.20 -13.84 -4.53
N GLN A 125 -3.10 -13.01 -4.01
CA GLN A 125 -4.21 -13.41 -3.16
C GLN A 125 -5.53 -13.27 -3.94
N LEU A 126 -6.50 -14.10 -3.57
CA LEU A 126 -7.87 -14.04 -4.10
C LEU A 126 -8.80 -13.54 -3.00
N VAL A 127 -9.62 -12.55 -3.31
CA VAL A 127 -10.70 -12.08 -2.43
C VAL A 127 -12.02 -12.02 -3.20
N GLU A 128 -13.11 -12.35 -2.54
CA GLU A 128 -14.45 -12.11 -3.07
C GLU A 128 -15.05 -10.87 -2.43
N VAL A 129 -15.51 -9.95 -3.28
CA VAL A 129 -16.24 -8.75 -2.86
C VAL A 129 -17.63 -8.73 -3.48
N ILE A 130 -18.57 -8.02 -2.86
CA ILE A 130 -19.94 -7.92 -3.35
C ILE A 130 -20.18 -6.51 -3.85
N LEU A 131 -20.55 -6.36 -5.13
CA LEU A 131 -20.95 -5.04 -5.65
C LEU A 131 -22.22 -4.55 -4.95
N PRO A 132 -22.42 -3.22 -4.80
CA PRO A 132 -23.66 -2.70 -4.26
C PRO A 132 -24.87 -3.21 -5.04
N SER A 133 -25.95 -3.55 -4.34
CA SER A 133 -27.19 -3.99 -4.96
C SER A 133 -27.70 -2.97 -5.98
N ALA A 134 -28.52 -3.40 -6.93
CA ALA A 134 -29.06 -2.51 -7.97
C ALA A 134 -29.86 -1.32 -7.41
N SER A 135 -30.40 -1.42 -6.18
CA SER A 135 -31.12 -0.35 -5.49
C SER A 135 -30.23 0.60 -4.68
N SER A 136 -28.91 0.36 -4.64
CA SER A 136 -27.98 1.22 -3.91
C SER A 136 -28.00 2.66 -4.45
N PRO A 137 -28.06 3.68 -3.57
CA PRO A 137 -27.92 5.09 -3.96
C PRO A 137 -26.62 5.40 -4.71
N PHE A 138 -25.59 4.56 -4.56
CA PHE A 138 -24.34 4.66 -5.33
C PHE A 138 -24.59 4.70 -6.85
N TRP A 139 -25.62 3.99 -7.35
CA TRP A 139 -25.96 3.94 -8.77
C TRP A 139 -26.84 5.10 -9.24
N ALA A 140 -27.27 5.99 -8.35
CA ALA A 140 -28.13 7.12 -8.70
C ALA A 140 -27.34 8.29 -9.30
N ASN A 141 -27.96 9.08 -10.17
CA ASN A 141 -27.40 10.31 -10.73
C ASN A 141 -26.07 10.14 -11.48
N ASN A 142 -25.93 9.05 -12.24
CA ASN A 142 -24.76 8.83 -13.09
C ASN A 142 -24.88 9.61 -14.40
N PRO A 143 -24.05 10.63 -14.65
CA PRO A 143 -24.01 11.30 -15.95
C PRO A 143 -23.56 10.33 -17.06
N ALA A 144 -23.90 10.66 -18.30
CA ALA A 144 -23.42 9.90 -19.46
C ALA A 144 -21.88 9.87 -19.48
N GLY A 145 -21.31 8.68 -19.74
CA GLY A 145 -19.87 8.47 -19.71
C GLY A 145 -19.27 8.29 -18.32
N THR A 146 -20.09 8.04 -17.29
CA THR A 146 -19.59 7.58 -15.99
C THR A 146 -18.77 6.29 -16.16
N ARG A 147 -17.58 6.27 -15.57
CA ARG A 147 -16.70 5.10 -15.51
C ARG A 147 -16.64 4.58 -14.09
N TYR A 148 -16.56 3.26 -13.94
CA TYR A 148 -16.52 2.59 -12.64
C TYR A 148 -15.19 1.89 -12.46
N PHE A 149 -14.67 1.97 -11.25
CA PHE A 149 -13.39 1.40 -10.90
C PHE A 149 -13.50 0.63 -9.60
N ILE A 150 -12.79 -0.48 -9.51
CA ILE A 150 -12.47 -1.10 -8.23
C ILE A 150 -11.05 -0.67 -7.88
N GLY A 151 -10.88 -0.09 -6.70
CA GLY A 151 -9.60 0.29 -6.14
C GLY A 151 -9.30 -0.50 -4.88
N MET A 152 -8.02 -0.62 -4.53
CA MET A 152 -7.58 -1.18 -3.26
C MET A 152 -6.67 -0.19 -2.53
N VAL A 153 -6.67 -0.31 -1.20
CA VAL A 153 -5.82 0.46 -0.29
C VAL A 153 -5.07 -0.53 0.57
N SER A 154 -3.75 -0.58 0.42
CA SER A 154 -2.86 -1.36 1.29
C SER A 154 -2.80 -0.72 2.67
N ASP A 155 -2.52 -1.49 3.73
CA ASP A 155 -2.56 -1.03 5.12
C ASP A 155 -3.70 -0.03 5.42
N SER A 156 -4.92 -0.41 5.06
CA SER A 156 -6.10 0.45 5.21
C SER A 156 -6.49 0.72 6.67
N GLY A 157 -5.79 0.12 7.62
CA GLY A 157 -5.85 0.39 9.06
C GLY A 157 -4.80 1.38 9.55
N SER A 158 -3.81 1.72 8.73
CA SER A 158 -2.64 2.53 9.10
C SER A 158 -1.95 2.00 10.35
N LEU A 159 -1.78 0.68 10.41
CA LEU A 159 -1.18 -0.01 11.55
C LEU A 159 0.34 -0.13 11.42
N ILE A 160 0.85 -0.05 10.20
CA ILE A 160 2.27 -0.16 9.88
C ILE A 160 2.78 1.25 9.59
N ALA A 161 3.82 1.66 10.32
CA ALA A 161 4.49 2.93 10.02
C ALA A 161 5.41 2.74 8.82
N GLU A 162 5.12 3.45 7.74
CA GLU A 162 5.78 3.34 6.44
C GLU A 162 6.68 4.54 6.15
N SER A 163 7.56 4.42 5.14
CA SER A 163 8.30 5.59 4.65
C SER A 163 7.43 6.60 3.89
N ASP A 164 6.34 6.14 3.27
CA ASP A 164 5.40 6.97 2.51
C ASP A 164 3.95 6.50 2.66
N GLU A 165 3.26 7.04 3.67
CA GLU A 165 1.83 6.78 3.97
C GLU A 165 0.85 7.28 2.88
N LEU A 166 1.34 7.86 1.78
CA LEU A 166 0.50 8.42 0.72
C LEU A 166 0.43 7.52 -0.51
N ASN A 167 1.21 6.44 -0.57
CA ASN A 167 1.34 5.59 -1.75
C ASN A 167 0.63 4.24 -1.62
N ASN A 168 -0.09 4.00 -0.53
CA ASN A 168 -0.87 2.79 -0.32
C ASN A 168 -2.05 2.62 -1.29
N GLN A 169 -2.35 3.67 -2.06
CA GLN A 169 -3.42 3.78 -3.05
C GLN A 169 -3.02 4.77 -4.16
N ASN A 170 -3.74 4.75 -5.27
CA ASN A 170 -3.51 5.59 -6.45
C ASN A 170 -2.13 5.43 -7.12
N VAL A 171 -1.54 4.24 -7.03
CA VAL A 171 -0.30 3.84 -7.70
C VAL A 171 -0.53 3.70 -9.20
N GLY A 172 -1.65 3.10 -9.63
CA GLY A 172 -1.97 3.05 -11.05
C GLY A 172 -2.97 1.98 -11.49
N LEU A 173 -3.42 2.12 -12.73
CA LEU A 173 -4.31 1.15 -13.37
C LEU A 173 -3.59 -0.20 -13.57
N GLY A 174 -4.22 -1.28 -13.13
CA GLY A 174 -3.67 -2.63 -13.09
C GLY A 174 -2.77 -2.91 -11.89
N LEU A 175 -2.41 -1.90 -11.09
CA LEU A 175 -1.60 -2.05 -9.88
C LEU A 175 -2.47 -2.06 -8.63
N ASP A 176 -3.30 -1.04 -8.46
CA ASP A 176 -4.21 -0.90 -7.32
C ASP A 176 -5.61 -0.43 -7.70
N SER A 177 -5.86 -0.27 -8.99
CA SER A 177 -7.16 0.05 -9.54
C SER A 177 -7.41 -0.68 -10.85
N ILE A 178 -8.66 -1.03 -11.12
CA ILE A 178 -9.11 -1.56 -12.41
C ILE A 178 -10.38 -0.86 -12.84
N GLU A 179 -10.50 -0.58 -14.13
CA GLU A 179 -11.76 -0.13 -14.71
C GLU A 179 -12.67 -1.33 -14.96
N ILE A 180 -13.94 -1.20 -14.61
CA ILE A 180 -14.95 -2.24 -14.78
C ILE A 180 -16.15 -1.70 -15.56
N THR A 181 -16.80 -2.59 -16.30
CA THR A 181 -18.13 -2.30 -16.86
C THR A 181 -19.18 -2.93 -15.96
N VAL A 182 -20.19 -2.15 -15.58
CA VAL A 182 -21.29 -2.61 -14.72
C VAL A 182 -22.61 -2.56 -15.48
N VAL A 183 -23.41 -3.62 -15.38
CA VAL A 183 -24.77 -3.73 -15.92
C VAL A 183 -25.82 -3.81 -14.82
#